data_AF-X1K1K8-F1
#
_entry.id   AF-X1K1K8-F1
#
_cell.length_a   1.000
_cell.length_b   1.000
_cell.length_c   1.000
_cell.angle_alpha   90.00
_cell.angle_beta   90.00
_cell.angle_gamma   90.00
#
_symmetry.space_group_name_H-M   'P 1'
#
loop_
_entity.id
_entity.type
_entity.pdbx_description
1 polymer ?
#
loop_
_entity_poly.entity_id
_entity_poly.type
_entity_poly.pdbx_seq_one_letter_code
_entity_poly.pdbx_strand_id
1 'polypeptide(L)' 'MVDINLSKEVISKIKQKIGYQATFNVEDFFSAIDFAIKNNFKSVEFNLSIPTFYPEKYTRKEREKIAKYSRGNNITIL' A
#
# COMPACT_ATOMS: atom_id res chain seq x y z
N MET A 1 12.28 21.33 17.90
CA MET A 1 12.41 20.38 16.79
C MET A 1 13.57 19.47 17.11
N VAL A 2 13.39 18.15 17.03
CA VAL A 2 14.50 17.20 17.19
C VAL A 2 15.20 17.10 15.84
N ASP A 3 16.45 17.55 15.76
CA ASP A 3 17.27 17.36 14.56
C ASP A 3 17.79 15.92 14.55
N ILE A 4 17.18 15.09 13.71
CA ILE A 4 17.61 13.71 13.51
C ILE A 4 18.67 13.73 12.42
N ASN A 5 19.95 13.66 12.81
CA ASN A 5 21.07 13.66 11.88
C ASN A 5 21.32 12.23 11.37
N LEU A 6 20.58 11.81 10.34
CA LEU A 6 20.71 10.48 9.73
C LEU A 6 21.71 10.50 8.56
N SER A 7 22.51 9.45 8.45
CA SER A 7 23.35 9.26 7.26
C SER A 7 22.50 9.06 6.01
N LYS A 8 23.05 9.41 4.84
CA LYS A 8 22.38 9.19 3.54
C LYS A 8 21.99 7.73 3.33
N GLU A 9 22.80 6.79 3.85
CA GLU A 9 22.52 5.36 3.78
C GLU A 9 21.29 4.97 4.60
N VAL A 10 21.17 5.48 5.82
CA VAL A 10 20.01 5.21 6.69
C VAL A 10 18.74 5.80 6.09
N ILE A 11 18.80 7.04 5.56
CA ILE A 11 17.67 7.66 4.85
C ILE A 11 17.24 6.81 3.66
N SER A 12 18.20 6.29 2.88
CA SER A 12 17.91 5.41 1.74
C SER A 12 17.19 4.12 2.18
N LYS A 13 17.69 3.46 3.24
CA LYS A 13 17.08 2.26 3.83
C LYS A 13 15.66 2.52 4.36
N ILE A 14 15.42 3.69 4.97
CA ILE A 14 14.09 4.07 5.44
C ILE A 14 13.15 4.30 4.26
N LYS A 15 13.59 5.03 3.22
CA LYS A 15 12.77 5.28 2.01
C LYS A 15 12.31 4.00 1.32
N GLN A 16 13.15 2.96 1.31
CA GLN A 16 12.77 1.64 0.80
C GLN A 16 11.66 0.95 1.61
N LYS A 17 11.39 1.41 2.84
CA LYS A 17 10.39 0.87 3.75
C LYS A 17 9.14 1.76 3.90
N ILE A 18 9.06 2.86 3.14
CA ILE A 18 7.89 3.74 3.20
C ILE A 18 6.73 3.09 2.42
N GLY A 19 5.60 2.96 3.11
CA GLY A 19 4.34 2.48 2.58
C GLY A 19 3.25 3.55 2.58
N TYR A 20 2.17 3.25 1.89
CA TYR A 20 0.94 4.03 1.87
C TYR A 20 -0.12 3.34 2.72
N GLN A 21 -0.78 4.06 3.62
CA GLN A 21 -1.97 3.58 4.33
C GLN A 21 -3.22 4.07 3.58
N ALA A 22 -4.00 3.13 3.04
CA ALA A 22 -5.24 3.44 2.34
C ALA A 22 -6.35 3.78 3.35
N THR A 23 -6.95 4.96 3.20
CA THR A 23 -8.00 5.49 4.09
C THR A 23 -9.29 5.79 3.30
N PHE A 24 -10.16 6.66 3.82
CA PHE A 24 -11.55 6.82 3.37
C PHE A 24 -11.73 7.39 1.94
N ASN A 25 -10.70 7.99 1.33
CA ASN A 25 -10.79 8.62 0.00
C ASN A 25 -10.29 7.74 -1.14
N VAL A 26 -10.47 6.42 -1.02
CA VAL A 26 -10.02 5.45 -2.02
C VAL A 26 -11.20 4.60 -2.47
N GLU A 27 -11.36 4.47 -3.78
CA GLU A 27 -12.53 3.83 -4.40
C GLU A 27 -12.53 2.31 -4.21
N ASP A 28 -11.36 1.67 -4.33
CA ASP A 28 -11.18 0.23 -4.19
C ASP A 28 -9.71 -0.16 -3.97
N PHE A 29 -9.44 -1.46 -3.85
CA PHE A 29 -8.08 -1.98 -3.69
C PHE A 29 -7.15 -1.61 -4.86
N PHE A 30 -7.66 -1.56 -6.09
CA PHE A 30 -6.85 -1.27 -7.29
C PHE A 30 -6.39 0.17 -7.30
N SER A 31 -7.30 1.10 -7.00
CA SER A 31 -7.03 2.54 -6.91
C SER A 31 -5.97 2.85 -5.84
N ALA A 32 -5.99 2.13 -4.70
CA ALA A 32 -4.96 2.26 -3.68
C ALA A 32 -3.58 1.81 -4.16
N ILE A 33 -3.54 0.67 -4.87
CA ILE A 33 -2.31 0.11 -5.44
C ILE A 33 -1.76 1.04 -6.53
N ASP A 34 -2.61 1.57 -7.40
CA ASP A 34 -2.24 2.53 -8.44
C ASP A 34 -1.66 3.81 -7.86
N PHE A 35 -2.27 4.32 -6.78
CA PHE A 35 -1.72 5.44 -6.04
C PHE A 35 -0.32 5.12 -5.49
N ALA A 36 -0.12 3.92 -4.95
CA ALA A 36 1.16 3.49 -4.42
C ALA A 36 2.24 3.42 -5.51
N ILE A 37 1.91 2.84 -6.67
CA ILE A 37 2.78 2.78 -7.85
C ILE A 37 3.16 4.19 -8.30
N LYS A 38 2.16 5.06 -8.50
CA LYS A 38 2.35 6.43 -8.98
C LYS A 38 3.29 7.25 -8.08
N ASN A 39 3.25 7.00 -6.77
CA ASN A 39 4.05 7.72 -5.79
C ASN A 39 5.31 6.95 -5.34
N ASN A 40 5.63 5.83 -6.01
CA ASN A 40 6.81 5.00 -5.75
C ASN A 40 6.89 4.44 -4.31
N PHE A 41 5.73 4.20 -3.68
CA PHE A 41 5.65 3.45 -2.44
C PHE A 41 5.90 1.96 -2.69
N LYS A 42 6.39 1.24 -1.68
CA LYS A 42 6.68 -0.21 -1.79
C LYS A 42 5.63 -1.10 -1.15
N SER A 43 4.73 -0.52 -0.37
CA SER A 43 3.63 -1.24 0.24
C SER A 43 2.37 -0.39 0.34
N VAL A 44 1.24 -1.09 0.45
CA VAL A 44 -0.06 -0.52 0.81
C VAL A 44 -0.60 -1.28 2.00
N GLU A 45 -0.95 -0.56 3.06
CA GLU A 45 -1.71 -1.10 4.18
C GLU A 45 -3.19 -0.81 3.95
N PHE A 46 -4.02 -1.86 4.04
CA PHE A 46 -5.46 -1.73 3.93
C PHE A 46 -6.13 -1.92 5.28
N ASN A 47 -6.79 -0.87 5.76
CA ASN A 47 -7.67 -1.01 6.91
C ASN A 47 -8.96 -1.74 6.51
N LEU A 48 -9.01 -3.04 6.80
CA LEU A 48 -10.18 -3.90 6.55
C LEU A 48 -11.41 -3.55 7.41
N SER A 49 -11.32 -2.54 8.27
CA SER A 49 -12.46 -1.96 8.99
C SER A 49 -13.16 -0.85 8.20
N ILE A 50 -12.64 -0.47 7.03
CA ILE A 50 -13.27 0.51 6.13
C ILE A 50 -14.18 -0.21 5.13
N PRO A 51 -15.44 0.24 4.91
CA PRO A 51 -16.41 -0.43 4.04
C PRO A 51 -15.96 -0.71 2.61
N THR A 52 -15.02 0.06 2.07
CA THR A 52 -14.44 -0.20 0.75
C THR A 52 -13.61 -1.48 0.73
N PHE A 53 -12.95 -1.83 1.84
CA PHE A 53 -12.00 -2.94 1.94
C PHE A 53 -12.54 -4.17 2.68
N TYR A 54 -13.82 -4.16 3.05
CA TYR A 54 -14.52 -5.30 3.64
C TYR A 54 -14.33 -6.59 2.82
N PRO A 55 -13.67 -7.63 3.37
CA PRO A 55 -13.34 -8.85 2.63
C PRO A 55 -14.57 -9.58 2.06
N GLU A 56 -15.72 -9.44 2.70
CA GLU A 56 -17.01 -10.01 2.31
C GLU A 56 -17.58 -9.42 1.02
N LYS A 57 -17.18 -8.20 0.64
CA LYS A 57 -17.57 -7.58 -0.64
C LYS A 57 -16.88 -8.20 -1.85
N TYR A 58 -15.82 -8.98 -1.62
CA TYR A 58 -14.98 -9.53 -2.66
C TYR A 58 -15.03 -11.05 -2.62
N THR A 59 -15.35 -11.68 -3.74
CA THR A 59 -15.24 -13.12 -3.91
C THR A 59 -13.79 -13.57 -3.79
N ARG A 60 -13.57 -14.87 -3.57
CA ARG A 60 -12.22 -15.46 -3.59
C ARG A 60 -11.47 -15.11 -4.87
N LYS A 61 -12.13 -15.20 -6.03
CA LYS A 61 -11.53 -14.90 -7.35
C LYS A 61 -11.09 -13.44 -7.45
N GLU A 62 -11.85 -12.51 -6.87
CA GLU A 62 -11.48 -11.09 -6.84
C GLU A 62 -10.30 -10.82 -5.92
N ARG A 63 -10.26 -11.44 -4.73
CA ARG A 63 -9.10 -11.34 -3.84
C ARG A 63 -7.83 -11.90 -4.47
N GLU A 64 -7.95 -13.00 -5.22
CA GLU A 64 -6.84 -13.55 -6.01
C GLU A 64 -6.38 -12.59 -7.12
N LYS A 65 -7.30 -11.88 -7.79
CA LYS A 65 -6.96 -10.83 -8.76
C LYS A 65 -6.23 -9.66 -8.10
N ILE A 66 -6.71 -9.17 -6.95
CA ILE A 66 -6.07 -8.09 -6.19
C ILE A 66 -4.63 -8.48 -5.81
N ALA A 67 -4.45 -9.69 -5.26
CA ALA A 67 -3.14 -10.19 -4.89
C ALA A 67 -2.20 -10.34 -6.10
N LYS A 68 -2.71 -10.85 -7.23
CA LYS A 68 -1.93 -10.97 -8.47
C LYS A 68 -1.53 -9.59 -9.01
N TYR A 69 -2.45 -8.63 -8.99
CA TYR A 69 -2.20 -7.26 -9.44
C TYR A 69 -1.10 -6.58 -8.63
N SER A 70 -1.17 -6.68 -7.30
CA SER A 70 -0.15 -6.10 -6.41
C SER A 70 1.23 -6.73 -6.63
N ARG A 71 1.30 -8.07 -6.70
CA ARG A 71 2.57 -8.78 -6.94
C ARG A 71 3.17 -8.44 -8.31
N GLY A 72 2.34 -8.36 -9.34
CA GLY A 72 2.77 -7.98 -10.68
C GLY A 72 3.40 -6.58 -10.76
N ASN A 73 3.03 -5.70 -9.82
CA ASN A 73 3.54 -4.34 -9.73
C ASN A 73 4.57 -4.13 -8.61
N ASN A 74 5.08 -5.21 -7.98
CA ASN A 74 6.03 -5.15 -6.87
C ASN A 74 5.55 -4.30 -5.67
N ILE A 75 4.25 -4.34 -5.39
CA ILE A 75 3.64 -3.72 -4.21
C ILE A 75 3.33 -4.80 -3.18
N THR A 76 3.80 -4.62 -1.95
CA THR A 76 3.43 -5.47 -0.81
C THR A 76 2.11 -5.00 -0.22
N ILE A 77 1.13 -5.89 -0.07
CA ILE A 77 -0.09 -5.60 0.68
C ILE A 77 0.11 -5.99 2.14
N LEU A 78 -0.27 -5.09 3.06
CA LEU A 78 -0.25 -5.25 4.51
C LEU A 78 -1.66 -5.20 5.09
#